data_AF-A0A963VME1-F1
#
_entry.id   AF-A0A963VME1-F1
#
_cell.length_a   1.000
_cell.length_b   1.000
_cell.length_c   1.000
_cell.angle_alpha   90.00
_cell.angle_beta   90.00
_cell.angle_gamma   90.00
#
_symmetry.space_group_name_H-M   'P 1'
#
loop_
_entity.id
_entity.type
_entity.pdbx_description
1 polymer ?
#
loop_
_entity_poly.entity_id
_entity_poly.type
_entity_poly.pdbx_seq_one_letter_code
_entity_poly.pdbx_strand_id
1 'polypeptide(L)'
;VAGALAASFDSSGVAAGAGVDVGVVNKNTRATVGRGSQIRAGGDISITTDSDEDILSVAASIGGGSGVGISGSFSVYVLGTTTRASTEDGSNILTPGARLDAGDRVSVRADGQLDFIPVAGSLAISGSSAGVGLSNTTLVHNDTVEARIGDRSTVVARGWGASVVAHSSEDVTSVAAAGSGASSAGVAGSATVNILNETTLARIGNGVSFDVMPSGLSLLRPDVLVQADDTTNLITVAGSVGGGGSGGVGAGAAVTKTSKVTEASIGSAASGDVRGDLQVLADSVEDVVSIAAAAGAGGSVGIAGSAGVLVADVVTRAFVGDDPSDATASLGAGGLHVRGSGQISANDMLDVTNIVGTIAVGGAAGVGAAVGVPVVTKRVESFVGAGQNLRVDGQSTLDIRTGDFSIGFQSAPEKPGNVDIQGGHKPTKADAAFGPPDVGQLTDSDQDGNADGIVDTNHDGVDDRNGDPMYGGVRVASLATQGGFSGLSITATNRDSVKNFAMAAGGAATAAVSVAAGVNVFGTTTRA
;
A
#
# COMPACT_ATOMS: atom_id res chain seq x y z
N VAL A 1 -21.33 -10.22 9.84
CA VAL A 1 -21.03 -11.53 10.49
C VAL A 1 -22.10 -12.54 10.12
N ALA A 2 -21.71 -13.69 9.55
CA ALA A 2 -22.59 -14.80 9.16
C ALA A 2 -21.95 -16.16 9.48
N GLY A 3 -22.76 -17.18 9.80
CA GLY A 3 -22.28 -18.49 10.22
C GLY A 3 -23.26 -19.64 9.95
N ALA A 4 -22.76 -20.84 9.64
CA ALA A 4 -23.59 -22.06 9.53
C ALA A 4 -22.90 -23.32 10.03
N LEU A 5 -23.67 -24.23 10.61
CA LEU A 5 -23.23 -25.57 10.99
C LEU A 5 -24.25 -26.61 10.53
N ALA A 6 -23.80 -27.63 9.81
CA ALA A 6 -24.62 -28.76 9.39
C ALA A 6 -23.97 -30.08 9.78
N ALA A 7 -24.78 -31.02 10.29
CA ALA A 7 -24.34 -32.36 10.63
C ALA A 7 -25.33 -33.43 10.15
N SER A 8 -24.83 -34.56 9.66
CA SER A 8 -25.63 -35.74 9.31
C SER A 8 -24.92 -37.00 9.79
N PHE A 9 -25.68 -37.89 10.45
CA PHE A 9 -25.16 -39.12 11.08
C PHE A 9 -25.63 -40.40 10.38
N ASP A 10 -26.44 -40.28 9.34
CA ASP A 10 -26.98 -41.43 8.62
C ASP A 10 -25.95 -41.98 7.63
N SER A 11 -25.90 -43.29 7.37
CA SER A 11 -24.78 -43.88 6.59
C SER A 11 -24.52 -43.26 5.20
N SER A 12 -25.56 -42.67 4.58
CA SER A 12 -25.49 -41.91 3.32
C SER A 12 -25.81 -40.41 3.47
N GLY A 13 -25.72 -39.90 4.70
CA GLY A 13 -26.15 -38.58 5.09
C GLY A 13 -25.32 -37.45 4.49
N VAL A 14 -25.97 -36.45 3.92
CA VAL A 14 -25.32 -35.24 3.39
C VAL A 14 -25.52 -34.09 4.38
N ALA A 15 -24.44 -33.40 4.72
CA ALA A 15 -24.48 -32.20 5.56
C ALA A 15 -23.84 -31.02 4.81
N ALA A 16 -24.62 -29.96 4.61
CA ALA A 16 -24.18 -28.77 3.90
C ALA A 16 -24.31 -27.52 4.77
N GLY A 17 -23.18 -26.87 5.08
CA GLY A 17 -23.13 -25.56 5.74
C GLY A 17 -22.76 -24.45 4.74
N ALA A 18 -23.32 -23.25 4.91
CA ALA A 18 -22.98 -22.08 4.11
C ALA A 18 -22.95 -20.80 4.96
N GLY A 19 -21.84 -20.05 4.93
CA GLY A 19 -21.69 -18.73 5.56
C GLY A 19 -21.39 -17.66 4.50
N VAL A 20 -22.12 -16.55 4.46
CA VAL A 20 -21.96 -15.49 3.45
C VAL A 20 -22.10 -14.13 4.15
N ASP A 21 -21.14 -13.23 4.06
CA ASP A 21 -21.21 -11.85 4.56
C ASP A 21 -21.01 -10.90 3.36
N VAL A 22 -21.86 -9.89 3.17
CA VAL A 22 -21.84 -8.98 2.00
C VAL A 22 -22.06 -7.55 2.48
N GLY A 23 -21.16 -6.61 2.16
CA GLY A 23 -21.26 -5.19 2.55
C GLY A 23 -21.25 -4.23 1.35
N VAL A 24 -22.12 -3.22 1.34
CA VAL A 24 -21.98 -2.06 0.43
C VAL A 24 -22.11 -0.80 1.28
N VAL A 25 -21.03 -0.02 1.34
CA VAL A 25 -21.07 1.31 1.96
C VAL A 25 -20.70 2.31 0.88
N ASN A 26 -21.58 3.29 0.73
CA ASN A 26 -21.28 4.49 -0.02
C ASN A 26 -21.41 5.64 0.96
N LYS A 27 -20.28 6.22 1.34
CA LYS A 27 -20.26 7.39 2.21
C LYS A 27 -19.75 8.58 1.41
N ASN A 28 -20.36 9.72 1.69
CA ASN A 28 -20.04 10.93 1.00
C ASN A 28 -20.07 12.07 2.01
N THR A 29 -18.89 12.46 2.46
CA THR A 29 -18.69 13.51 3.44
C THR A 29 -18.14 14.72 2.70
N ARG A 30 -18.84 15.86 2.77
CA ARG A 30 -18.42 17.07 2.06
C ARG A 30 -18.55 18.31 2.92
N ALA A 31 -17.49 19.11 2.96
CA ALA A 31 -17.54 20.52 3.31
C ALA A 31 -17.30 21.34 2.05
N THR A 32 -18.24 22.21 1.68
CA THR A 32 -18.14 22.98 0.44
C THR A 32 -18.48 24.45 0.63
N VAL A 33 -17.62 25.33 0.14
CA VAL A 33 -17.92 26.76 -0.03
C VAL A 33 -18.36 26.99 -1.47
N GLY A 34 -19.60 27.48 -1.62
CA GLY A 34 -20.20 27.70 -2.94
C GLY A 34 -19.51 28.79 -3.74
N ARG A 35 -19.64 28.73 -5.07
CA ARG A 35 -19.09 29.69 -6.02
C ARG A 35 -19.50 31.13 -5.68
N GLY A 36 -18.57 32.07 -5.79
CA GLY A 36 -18.82 33.49 -5.54
C GLY A 36 -19.04 33.86 -4.07
N SER A 37 -18.94 32.90 -3.14
CA SER A 37 -19.04 33.19 -1.70
C SER A 37 -17.93 34.14 -1.26
N GLN A 38 -18.26 35.07 -0.37
CA GLN A 38 -17.32 35.99 0.26
C GLN A 38 -17.29 35.71 1.76
N ILE A 39 -16.23 35.07 2.23
CA ILE A 39 -16.05 34.70 3.64
C ILE A 39 -14.95 35.57 4.22
N ARG A 40 -15.25 36.27 5.31
CA ARG A 40 -14.28 37.07 6.06
C ARG A 40 -14.26 36.66 7.53
N ALA A 41 -13.11 36.23 8.03
CA ALA A 41 -12.91 35.83 9.41
C ALA A 41 -11.82 36.68 10.08
N GLY A 42 -12.02 37.05 11.35
CA GLY A 42 -11.00 37.75 12.13
C GLY A 42 -9.79 36.88 12.51
N GLY A 43 -9.96 35.56 12.51
CA GLY A 43 -8.90 34.56 12.68
C GLY A 43 -8.89 33.59 11.50
N ASP A 44 -9.03 32.29 11.76
CA ASP A 44 -8.96 31.24 10.76
C ASP A 44 -10.26 31.04 9.95
N ILE A 45 -10.10 30.62 8.69
CA ILE A 45 -11.14 29.96 7.89
C ILE A 45 -10.72 28.50 7.74
N SER A 46 -11.49 27.56 8.31
CA SER A 46 -11.26 26.12 8.19
C SER A 46 -12.39 25.44 7.44
N ILE A 47 -12.05 24.70 6.39
CA ILE A 47 -12.93 23.82 5.63
C ILE A 47 -12.37 22.42 5.81
N THR A 48 -12.98 21.63 6.69
CA THR A 48 -12.48 20.31 7.07
C THR A 48 -13.51 19.24 6.76
N THR A 49 -13.06 18.06 6.35
CA THR A 49 -13.89 16.89 6.14
C THR A 49 -13.14 15.67 6.64
N ASP A 50 -13.76 14.93 7.55
CA ASP A 50 -13.21 13.71 8.15
C ASP A 50 -14.16 12.54 7.86
N SER A 51 -13.63 11.42 7.36
CA SER A 51 -14.35 10.17 7.18
C SER A 51 -13.53 9.02 7.77
N ASP A 52 -14.20 8.21 8.60
CA ASP A 52 -13.61 7.02 9.24
C ASP A 52 -14.53 5.81 9.03
N GLU A 53 -13.95 4.71 8.60
CA GLU A 53 -14.57 3.41 8.39
C GLU A 53 -13.83 2.34 9.19
N ASP A 54 -14.45 1.80 10.23
CA ASP A 54 -13.98 0.61 10.97
C ASP A 54 -14.97 -0.54 10.76
N ILE A 55 -14.53 -1.61 10.08
CA ILE A 55 -15.41 -2.73 9.74
C ILE A 55 -14.72 -4.09 9.93
N LEU A 56 -15.36 -4.92 10.76
CA LEU A 56 -15.12 -6.35 10.88
C LEU A 56 -16.20 -7.15 10.13
N SER A 57 -15.82 -7.86 9.07
CA SER A 57 -16.69 -8.78 8.32
C SER A 57 -16.25 -10.22 8.55
N VAL A 58 -17.19 -11.11 8.88
CA VAL A 58 -16.86 -12.51 9.22
C VAL A 58 -17.89 -13.45 8.63
N ALA A 59 -17.44 -14.46 7.90
CA ALA A 59 -18.24 -15.58 7.40
C ALA A 59 -17.64 -16.92 7.84
N ALA A 60 -18.44 -17.82 8.41
CA ALA A 60 -17.99 -19.12 8.87
C ALA A 60 -18.93 -20.28 8.50
N SER A 61 -18.40 -21.48 8.24
CA SER A 61 -19.22 -22.66 7.93
C SER A 61 -18.58 -23.99 8.33
N ILE A 62 -19.42 -24.91 8.80
CA ILE A 62 -19.04 -26.30 9.09
C ILE A 62 -20.05 -27.26 8.45
N GLY A 63 -19.55 -28.27 7.74
CA GLY A 63 -20.35 -29.35 7.16
C GLY A 63 -19.81 -30.73 7.50
N GLY A 64 -20.46 -31.43 8.44
CA GLY A 64 -20.07 -32.76 8.92
C GLY A 64 -21.05 -33.85 8.51
N GLY A 65 -20.81 -34.57 7.42
CA GLY A 65 -21.73 -35.61 6.93
C GLY A 65 -21.10 -36.99 6.87
N SER A 66 -21.72 -37.98 7.46
CA SER A 66 -21.30 -39.39 7.36
C SER A 66 -21.21 -39.87 5.90
N GLY A 67 -22.11 -39.43 5.02
CA GLY A 67 -22.00 -39.53 3.57
C GLY A 67 -21.09 -38.45 3.01
N VAL A 68 -21.63 -37.26 2.77
CA VAL A 68 -20.92 -36.11 2.18
C VAL A 68 -20.94 -34.93 3.15
N GLY A 69 -19.78 -34.32 3.39
CA GLY A 69 -19.65 -33.06 4.12
C GLY A 69 -19.37 -31.91 3.15
N ILE A 70 -20.19 -30.86 3.19
CA ILE A 70 -20.04 -29.67 2.34
C ILE A 70 -19.98 -28.44 3.24
N SER A 71 -19.00 -27.57 3.08
CA SER A 71 -18.96 -26.26 3.72
C SER A 71 -18.50 -25.16 2.76
N GLY A 72 -19.00 -23.94 2.97
CA GLY A 72 -18.67 -22.77 2.17
C GLY A 72 -18.75 -21.47 2.98
N SER A 73 -17.77 -20.58 2.89
CA SER A 73 -17.77 -19.30 3.62
C SER A 73 -17.28 -18.12 2.81
N PHE A 74 -18.04 -17.04 2.69
CA PHE A 74 -17.77 -15.96 1.73
C PHE A 74 -17.91 -14.62 2.45
N SER A 75 -16.96 -13.70 2.42
CA SER A 75 -17.16 -12.30 2.86
C SER A 75 -16.89 -11.34 1.70
N VAL A 76 -17.83 -10.50 1.32
CA VAL A 76 -17.80 -9.66 0.11
C VAL A 76 -18.10 -8.23 0.54
N TYR A 77 -17.43 -7.22 0.03
CA TYR A 77 -17.72 -5.85 0.40
C TYR A 77 -17.26 -4.89 -0.69
N VAL A 78 -18.03 -3.82 -0.90
CA VAL A 78 -17.76 -2.78 -1.91
C VAL A 78 -17.88 -1.44 -1.19
N LEU A 79 -16.78 -0.76 -0.94
CA LEU A 79 -16.77 0.51 -0.22
C LEU A 79 -16.39 1.60 -1.22
N GLY A 80 -17.22 2.62 -1.38
CA GLY A 80 -16.95 3.73 -2.29
C GLY A 80 -17.10 5.02 -1.52
N THR A 81 -16.01 5.73 -1.27
CA THR A 81 -16.10 6.89 -0.38
C THR A 81 -15.49 8.13 -0.99
N THR A 82 -16.08 9.26 -0.63
CA THR A 82 -15.70 10.55 -1.17
C THR A 82 -15.68 11.51 -0.01
N THR A 83 -14.48 11.87 0.42
CA THR A 83 -14.21 12.85 1.47
C THR A 83 -13.74 14.10 0.76
N ARG A 84 -14.57 15.16 0.73
CA ARG A 84 -14.24 16.36 -0.02
C ARG A 84 -14.39 17.64 0.80
N ALA A 85 -13.27 18.27 1.10
CA ALA A 85 -13.21 19.64 1.58
C ALA A 85 -12.89 20.54 0.38
N SER A 86 -13.81 21.41 -0.04
CA SER A 86 -13.55 22.22 -1.22
C SER A 86 -14.20 23.61 -1.27
N THR A 87 -13.65 24.47 -2.13
CA THR A 87 -14.37 25.61 -2.70
C THR A 87 -14.72 25.33 -4.16
N GLU A 88 -15.91 25.76 -4.59
CA GLU A 88 -16.34 25.57 -5.98
C GLU A 88 -15.56 26.47 -6.96
N ASP A 89 -15.38 25.97 -8.19
CA ASP A 89 -14.67 26.69 -9.27
C ASP A 89 -15.43 27.91 -9.74
N GLY A 90 -14.72 29.00 -9.99
CA GLY A 90 -15.20 30.09 -10.84
C GLY A 90 -15.10 29.75 -12.33
N SER A 91 -16.15 30.03 -13.09
CA SER A 91 -16.20 29.71 -14.52
C SER A 91 -15.45 30.72 -15.40
N ASN A 92 -15.37 31.98 -14.98
CA ASN A 92 -14.65 33.05 -15.68
C ASN A 92 -14.44 34.25 -14.71
N ILE A 93 -13.82 35.33 -15.19
CA ILE A 93 -13.54 36.54 -14.38
C ILE A 93 -14.82 37.20 -13.82
N LEU A 94 -15.94 37.14 -14.55
CA LEU A 94 -17.22 37.71 -14.13
C LEU A 94 -17.99 36.79 -13.17
N THR A 95 -17.58 35.53 -13.07
CA THR A 95 -18.15 34.54 -12.16
C THR A 95 -17.00 33.87 -11.41
N PRO A 96 -16.33 34.61 -10.50
CA PRO A 96 -15.15 34.13 -9.81
C PRO A 96 -15.49 32.96 -8.87
N GLY A 97 -14.44 32.29 -8.39
CA GLY A 97 -14.54 31.28 -7.34
C GLY A 97 -14.86 31.91 -5.98
N ALA A 98 -14.55 31.21 -4.89
CA ALA A 98 -14.74 31.75 -3.55
C ALA A 98 -13.69 32.81 -3.21
N ARG A 99 -14.06 33.81 -2.40
CA ARG A 99 -13.13 34.71 -1.73
C ARG A 99 -13.03 34.34 -0.26
N LEU A 100 -11.86 33.88 0.16
CA LEU A 100 -11.54 33.51 1.54
C LEU A 100 -10.60 34.56 2.12
N ASP A 101 -11.08 35.38 3.06
CA ASP A 101 -10.32 36.46 3.72
C ASP A 101 -10.17 36.16 5.22
N ALA A 102 -9.07 35.52 5.59
CA ALA A 102 -8.73 35.15 6.95
C ALA A 102 -7.76 36.16 7.58
N GLY A 103 -7.97 36.46 8.86
CA GLY A 103 -7.01 37.19 9.68
C GLY A 103 -5.75 36.36 9.91
N ASP A 104 -5.91 35.06 10.08
CA ASP A 104 -4.83 34.12 10.42
C ASP A 104 -4.53 33.13 9.29
N ARG A 105 -5.21 31.98 9.24
CA ARG A 105 -5.00 30.90 8.25
C ARG A 105 -6.24 30.62 7.41
N VAL A 106 -6.03 30.24 6.15
CA VAL A 106 -7.02 29.51 5.35
C VAL A 106 -6.60 28.04 5.28
N SER A 107 -7.41 27.14 5.84
CA SER A 107 -7.13 25.70 5.87
C SER A 107 -8.23 24.93 5.16
N VAL A 108 -7.86 24.11 4.17
CA VAL A 108 -8.73 23.14 3.50
C VAL A 108 -8.14 21.77 3.75
N ARG A 109 -8.82 20.93 4.53
CA ARG A 109 -8.31 19.62 4.93
C ARG A 109 -9.33 18.50 4.69
N ALA A 110 -8.90 17.43 4.05
CA ALA A 110 -9.70 16.23 3.86
C ALA A 110 -8.94 15.02 4.41
N ASP A 111 -9.56 14.27 5.31
CA ASP A 111 -9.02 13.08 5.96
C ASP A 111 -9.96 11.89 5.72
N GLY A 112 -9.45 10.84 5.07
CA GLY A 112 -10.14 9.57 4.88
C GLY A 112 -9.36 8.42 5.52
N GLN A 113 -10.05 7.56 6.27
CA GLN A 113 -9.46 6.40 6.92
C GLN A 113 -10.34 5.16 6.76
N LEU A 114 -9.73 4.04 6.36
CA LEU A 114 -10.33 2.71 6.33
C LEU A 114 -9.54 1.72 7.18
N ASP A 115 -10.16 1.13 8.20
CA ASP A 115 -9.71 -0.08 8.90
C ASP A 115 -10.69 -1.22 8.59
N PHE A 116 -10.20 -2.26 7.90
CA PHE A 116 -11.05 -3.29 7.35
C PHE A 116 -10.50 -4.71 7.49
N ILE A 117 -11.27 -5.59 8.14
CA ILE A 117 -10.89 -6.98 8.41
C ILE A 117 -12.00 -7.94 7.90
N PRO A 118 -11.89 -8.53 6.69
CA PRO A 118 -12.75 -9.64 6.30
C PRO A 118 -12.13 -10.97 6.68
N VAL A 119 -12.97 -11.85 7.20
CA VAL A 119 -12.60 -13.22 7.55
C VAL A 119 -13.60 -14.19 6.92
N ALA A 120 -13.10 -15.18 6.20
CA ALA A 120 -13.88 -16.32 5.73
C ALA A 120 -13.27 -17.64 6.17
N GLY A 121 -14.03 -18.45 6.90
CA GLY A 121 -13.56 -19.72 7.47
C GLY A 121 -14.47 -20.90 7.14
N SER A 122 -13.94 -22.00 6.63
CA SER A 122 -14.73 -23.20 6.36
C SER A 122 -14.06 -24.50 6.79
N LEU A 123 -14.89 -25.46 7.20
CA LEU A 123 -14.47 -26.81 7.56
C LEU A 123 -15.48 -27.88 7.10
N ALA A 124 -15.05 -28.87 6.34
CA ALA A 124 -15.89 -29.98 5.89
C ALA A 124 -15.32 -31.33 6.35
N ILE A 125 -16.16 -32.18 6.95
CA ILE A 125 -15.76 -33.50 7.43
C ILE A 125 -16.73 -34.54 6.87
N SER A 126 -16.18 -35.62 6.28
CA SER A 126 -16.96 -36.75 5.76
C SER A 126 -16.48 -38.10 6.26
N GLY A 127 -17.44 -38.96 6.63
CA GLY A 127 -17.18 -40.28 7.20
C GLY A 127 -17.10 -41.44 6.19
N SER A 128 -17.48 -41.25 4.92
CA SER A 128 -17.50 -42.35 3.95
C SER A 128 -17.19 -41.93 2.51
N SER A 129 -17.58 -40.72 2.10
CA SER A 129 -17.38 -40.26 0.72
C SER A 129 -16.51 -39.00 0.66
N ALA A 130 -17.08 -37.86 0.27
CA ALA A 130 -16.35 -36.64 -0.01
C ALA A 130 -16.59 -35.54 1.03
N GLY A 131 -15.53 -34.79 1.32
CA GLY A 131 -15.54 -33.56 2.09
C GLY A 131 -15.15 -32.40 1.18
N VAL A 132 -15.98 -31.37 1.09
CA VAL A 132 -15.70 -30.17 0.29
C VAL A 132 -15.76 -28.94 1.18
N GLY A 133 -14.63 -28.27 1.40
CA GLY A 133 -14.55 -27.00 2.10
C GLY A 133 -14.30 -25.84 1.14
N LEU A 134 -14.99 -24.71 1.30
CA LEU A 134 -14.81 -23.53 0.45
C LEU A 134 -14.72 -22.27 1.30
N SER A 135 -13.78 -21.36 1.07
CA SER A 135 -13.86 -20.01 1.64
C SER A 135 -13.36 -18.91 0.72
N ASN A 136 -13.82 -17.67 0.92
CA ASN A 136 -13.67 -16.54 -0.01
C ASN A 136 -13.71 -15.22 0.76
N THR A 137 -12.83 -14.24 0.51
CA THR A 137 -13.14 -12.82 0.84
C THR A 137 -12.91 -11.88 -0.35
N THR A 138 -13.68 -10.80 -0.51
CA THR A 138 -13.62 -9.92 -1.69
C THR A 138 -13.86 -8.45 -1.33
N LEU A 139 -12.86 -7.55 -1.46
CA LEU A 139 -13.06 -6.08 -1.41
C LEU A 139 -13.07 -5.49 -2.82
N VAL A 140 -13.94 -4.52 -3.04
CA VAL A 140 -13.69 -3.46 -4.04
C VAL A 140 -13.82 -2.10 -3.35
N HIS A 141 -12.72 -1.39 -3.18
CA HIS A 141 -12.67 -0.03 -2.63
C HIS A 141 -12.46 0.96 -3.77
N ASN A 142 -13.29 1.99 -3.83
CA ASN A 142 -13.09 3.11 -4.75
C ASN A 142 -13.21 4.40 -3.96
N ASP A 143 -12.09 4.98 -3.57
CA ASP A 143 -12.06 6.14 -2.69
C ASP A 143 -11.51 7.40 -3.36
N THR A 144 -12.00 8.53 -2.90
CA THR A 144 -11.48 9.84 -3.30
C THR A 144 -11.45 10.77 -2.09
N VAL A 145 -10.24 11.06 -1.62
CA VAL A 145 -9.98 12.11 -0.64
C VAL A 145 -9.49 13.36 -1.38
N GLU A 146 -10.29 14.41 -1.39
CA GLU A 146 -9.98 15.65 -2.12
C GLU A 146 -10.07 16.88 -1.22
N ALA A 147 -8.93 17.55 -1.04
CA ALA A 147 -8.86 18.90 -0.53
C ALA A 147 -8.63 19.86 -1.69
N ARG A 148 -9.56 20.79 -1.95
CA ARG A 148 -9.47 21.68 -3.11
C ARG A 148 -9.85 23.12 -2.85
N ILE A 149 -9.00 24.06 -3.29
CA ILE A 149 -9.41 25.44 -3.56
C ILE A 149 -9.76 25.54 -5.04
N GLY A 150 -11.02 25.80 -5.36
CA GLY A 150 -11.52 25.86 -6.73
C GLY A 150 -10.92 26.98 -7.57
N ASP A 151 -10.99 26.81 -8.88
CA ASP A 151 -10.47 27.74 -9.88
C ASP A 151 -10.92 29.17 -9.65
N ARG A 152 -10.05 30.14 -9.96
CA ARG A 152 -10.34 31.58 -9.89
C ARG A 152 -10.84 32.04 -8.52
N SER A 153 -10.53 31.29 -7.46
CA SER A 153 -10.75 31.71 -6.08
C SER A 153 -9.69 32.75 -5.67
N THR A 154 -9.99 33.54 -4.65
CA THR A 154 -9.04 34.45 -4.02
C THR A 154 -8.79 34.02 -2.59
N VAL A 155 -7.52 33.82 -2.23
CA VAL A 155 -7.10 33.39 -0.90
C VAL A 155 -6.29 34.53 -0.28
N VAL A 156 -6.79 35.08 0.83
CA VAL A 156 -6.10 36.10 1.63
C VAL A 156 -5.91 35.55 3.04
N ALA A 157 -4.66 35.49 3.50
CA ALA A 157 -4.30 35.03 4.83
C ALA A 157 -3.19 35.93 5.40
N ARG A 158 -3.45 36.60 6.53
CA ARG A 158 -2.53 37.62 7.10
C ARG A 158 -1.72 37.16 8.31
N GLY A 159 -1.98 35.95 8.82
CA GLY A 159 -1.26 35.37 9.95
C GLY A 159 -0.38 34.21 9.52
N TRP A 160 -0.96 33.02 9.36
CA TRP A 160 -0.22 31.77 9.21
C TRP A 160 -0.33 31.13 7.82
N GLY A 161 -0.86 31.86 6.84
CA GLY A 161 -0.87 31.44 5.44
C GLY A 161 -2.03 30.54 5.02
N ALA A 162 -1.80 29.73 3.99
CA ALA A 162 -2.78 28.86 3.37
C ALA A 162 -2.31 27.39 3.36
N SER A 163 -3.21 26.47 3.69
CA SER A 163 -2.93 25.03 3.71
C SER A 163 -4.03 24.27 2.98
N VAL A 164 -3.66 23.41 2.05
CA VAL A 164 -4.55 22.49 1.34
C VAL A 164 -3.99 21.09 1.47
N VAL A 165 -4.67 20.25 2.24
CA VAL A 165 -4.10 18.98 2.71
C VAL A 165 -5.11 17.85 2.56
N ALA A 166 -4.73 16.80 1.83
CA ALA A 166 -5.49 15.57 1.68
C ALA A 166 -4.70 14.41 2.29
N HIS A 167 -5.33 13.61 3.14
CA HIS A 167 -4.72 12.42 3.75
C HIS A 167 -5.65 11.22 3.57
N SER A 168 -5.12 10.14 2.99
CA SER A 168 -5.81 8.85 2.89
C SER A 168 -4.99 7.76 3.59
N SER A 169 -5.66 6.90 4.34
CA SER A 169 -5.05 5.77 5.04
C SER A 169 -5.95 4.54 4.96
N GLU A 170 -5.43 3.44 4.40
CA GLU A 170 -6.13 2.16 4.35
C GLU A 170 -5.32 1.07 5.07
N ASP A 171 -5.94 0.41 6.04
CA ASP A 171 -5.44 -0.78 6.72
C ASP A 171 -6.40 -1.94 6.44
N VAL A 172 -5.96 -2.92 5.64
CA VAL A 172 -6.79 -4.04 5.20
C VAL A 172 -6.14 -5.38 5.54
N THR A 173 -6.79 -6.18 6.39
CA THR A 173 -6.32 -7.52 6.77
C THR A 173 -7.31 -8.60 6.34
N SER A 174 -7.12 -9.15 5.14
CA SER A 174 -7.98 -10.15 4.51
C SER A 174 -7.52 -11.59 4.79
N VAL A 175 -8.42 -12.40 5.35
CA VAL A 175 -8.15 -13.80 5.70
C VAL A 175 -9.22 -14.73 5.14
N ALA A 176 -8.83 -15.66 4.27
CA ALA A 176 -9.65 -16.80 3.85
C ALA A 176 -8.97 -18.12 4.24
N ALA A 177 -9.71 -19.02 4.89
CA ALA A 177 -9.19 -20.33 5.30
C ALA A 177 -10.22 -21.44 5.07
N ALA A 178 -9.82 -22.55 4.43
CA ALA A 178 -10.70 -23.67 4.16
C ALA A 178 -10.05 -25.02 4.46
N GLY A 179 -10.77 -25.92 5.12
CA GLY A 179 -10.32 -27.27 5.45
C GLY A 179 -11.33 -28.35 5.06
N SER A 180 -10.84 -29.48 4.56
CA SER A 180 -11.65 -30.67 4.31
C SER A 180 -10.95 -31.95 4.76
N GLY A 181 -11.73 -32.88 5.34
CA GLY A 181 -11.29 -34.21 5.73
C GLY A 181 -12.32 -35.26 5.33
N ALA A 182 -11.92 -36.30 4.61
CA ALA A 182 -12.87 -37.32 4.13
C ALA A 182 -12.27 -38.73 4.04
N SER A 183 -13.11 -39.76 4.13
CA SER A 183 -12.65 -41.14 3.91
C SER A 183 -12.31 -41.45 2.46
N SER A 184 -12.93 -40.78 1.48
CA SER A 184 -12.58 -40.93 0.07
C SER A 184 -11.86 -39.70 -0.48
N ALA A 185 -12.54 -38.57 -0.65
CA ALA A 185 -11.97 -37.39 -1.30
C ALA A 185 -12.15 -36.11 -0.48
N GLY A 186 -11.06 -35.46 -0.11
CA GLY A 186 -11.09 -34.14 0.54
C GLY A 186 -10.69 -33.05 -0.44
N VAL A 187 -11.55 -32.08 -0.69
CA VAL A 187 -11.29 -30.94 -1.55
C VAL A 187 -11.48 -29.65 -0.75
N ALA A 188 -10.46 -28.79 -0.72
CA ALA A 188 -10.54 -27.47 -0.10
C ALA A 188 -10.09 -26.38 -1.06
N GLY A 189 -10.85 -25.28 -1.10
CA GLY A 189 -10.54 -24.08 -1.86
C GLY A 189 -10.62 -22.83 -1.01
N SER A 190 -9.64 -21.94 -1.13
CA SER A 190 -9.63 -20.63 -0.47
C SER A 190 -9.20 -19.53 -1.44
N ALA A 191 -9.90 -18.40 -1.44
CA ALA A 191 -9.58 -17.25 -2.28
C ALA A 191 -9.71 -15.92 -1.55
N THR A 192 -8.77 -15.01 -1.75
CA THR A 192 -8.87 -13.60 -1.37
C THR A 192 -8.69 -12.72 -2.59
N VAL A 193 -9.55 -11.71 -2.74
CA VAL A 193 -9.46 -10.71 -3.80
C VAL A 193 -9.59 -9.32 -3.18
N ASN A 194 -8.57 -8.49 -3.33
CA ASN A 194 -8.60 -7.10 -2.90
C ASN A 194 -8.37 -6.21 -4.12
N ILE A 195 -9.33 -5.35 -4.43
CA ILE A 195 -9.18 -4.32 -5.47
C ILE A 195 -9.36 -2.98 -4.80
N LEU A 196 -8.28 -2.20 -4.84
CA LEU A 196 -8.12 -0.88 -4.26
C LEU A 196 -7.90 0.10 -5.42
N ASN A 197 -8.79 1.10 -5.53
CA ASN A 197 -8.65 2.23 -6.44
C ASN A 197 -8.80 3.53 -5.65
N GLU A 198 -7.67 4.16 -5.34
CA GLU A 198 -7.57 5.29 -4.42
C GLU A 198 -7.13 6.53 -5.18
N THR A 199 -7.71 7.68 -4.81
CA THR A 199 -7.37 8.97 -5.41
C THR A 199 -7.30 10.02 -4.32
N THR A 200 -6.09 10.44 -3.99
CA THR A 200 -5.80 11.44 -2.96
C THR A 200 -5.30 12.72 -3.61
N LEU A 201 -6.09 13.79 -3.52
CA LEU A 201 -5.87 15.02 -4.29
C LEU A 201 -5.84 16.24 -3.38
N ALA A 202 -4.71 16.92 -3.32
CA ALA A 202 -4.58 18.26 -2.74
C ALA A 202 -4.35 19.28 -3.85
N ARG A 203 -5.36 20.10 -4.15
CA ARG A 203 -5.36 20.95 -5.34
C ARG A 203 -5.66 22.41 -5.03
N ILE A 204 -4.83 23.30 -5.53
CA ILE A 204 -5.18 24.70 -5.73
C ILE A 204 -5.48 24.89 -7.20
N GLY A 205 -6.69 25.31 -7.51
CA GLY A 205 -7.22 25.41 -8.87
C GLY A 205 -6.52 26.45 -9.74
N ASN A 206 -6.88 26.46 -11.01
CA ASN A 206 -6.34 27.35 -12.02
C ASN A 206 -6.76 28.79 -11.76
N GLY A 207 -5.86 29.75 -12.00
CA GLY A 207 -6.14 31.17 -11.88
C GLY A 207 -6.46 31.64 -10.46
N VAL A 208 -6.11 30.84 -9.44
CA VAL A 208 -6.22 31.27 -8.03
C VAL A 208 -5.26 32.43 -7.78
N SER A 209 -5.74 33.43 -7.06
CA SER A 209 -4.94 34.58 -6.64
C SER A 209 -4.62 34.50 -5.14
N PHE A 210 -3.33 34.60 -4.82
CA PHE A 210 -2.78 34.61 -3.47
C PHE A 210 -2.45 36.03 -2.99
N ASP A 211 -2.91 36.36 -1.78
CA ASP A 211 -2.41 37.46 -0.98
C ASP A 211 -2.08 36.93 0.42
N VAL A 212 -0.95 36.22 0.52
CA VAL A 212 -0.50 35.55 1.74
C VAL A 212 0.57 36.41 2.41
N MET A 213 0.12 37.13 3.45
CA MET A 213 0.87 38.21 4.09
C MET A 213 0.97 38.02 5.61
N PRO A 214 1.67 36.99 6.12
CA PRO A 214 1.95 36.85 7.55
C PRO A 214 2.51 38.13 8.17
N SER A 215 2.15 38.38 9.42
CA SER A 215 2.74 39.43 10.26
C SER A 215 4.14 39.07 10.80
N GLY A 216 4.67 37.88 10.47
CA GLY A 216 6.04 37.41 10.77
C GLY A 216 6.37 36.10 10.06
N LEU A 217 7.66 35.75 9.93
CA LEU A 217 8.11 34.47 9.33
C LEU A 217 7.91 33.32 10.34
N SER A 218 7.16 32.29 9.96
CA SER A 218 7.02 31.04 10.73
C SER A 218 8.22 30.13 10.46
N LEU A 219 8.92 29.69 11.51
CA LEU A 219 10.02 28.71 11.40
C LEU A 219 9.53 27.25 11.51
N LEU A 220 8.23 27.02 11.71
CA LEU A 220 7.68 25.69 12.05
C LEU A 220 6.79 25.09 10.96
N ARG A 221 6.29 25.90 10.03
CA ARG A 221 5.37 25.51 8.95
C ARG A 221 5.49 26.50 7.78
N PRO A 222 5.43 26.05 6.52
CA PRO A 222 5.43 26.93 5.37
C PRO A 222 4.16 27.77 5.28
N ASP A 223 4.24 28.90 4.59
CA ASP A 223 3.16 29.85 4.39
C ASP A 223 2.11 29.34 3.40
N VAL A 224 2.54 28.57 2.41
CA VAL A 224 1.65 27.84 1.51
C VAL A 224 2.05 26.37 1.53
N LEU A 225 1.16 25.53 2.01
CA LEU A 225 1.29 24.07 2.00
C LEU A 225 0.22 23.46 1.09
N VAL A 226 0.64 22.67 0.12
CA VAL A 226 -0.24 21.77 -0.65
C VAL A 226 0.31 20.37 -0.48
N GLN A 227 -0.41 19.50 0.23
CA GLN A 227 0.10 18.19 0.59
C GLN A 227 -0.93 17.08 0.38
N ALA A 228 -0.55 16.06 -0.38
CA ALA A 228 -1.33 14.84 -0.56
C ALA A 228 -0.52 13.66 0.01
N ASP A 229 -1.03 13.02 1.05
CA ASP A 229 -0.42 11.85 1.69
C ASP A 229 -1.35 10.65 1.56
N ASP A 230 -0.81 9.51 1.11
CA ASP A 230 -1.60 8.32 0.88
C ASP A 230 -0.86 7.06 1.36
N THR A 231 -1.40 6.38 2.38
CA THR A 231 -0.76 5.20 2.99
C THR A 231 -1.67 3.97 2.93
N THR A 232 -1.18 2.88 2.36
CA THR A 232 -1.92 1.62 2.26
C THR A 232 -1.13 0.48 2.87
N ASN A 233 -1.70 -0.14 3.90
CA ASN A 233 -1.22 -1.37 4.53
C ASN A 233 -2.19 -2.51 4.16
N LEU A 234 -1.68 -3.54 3.50
CA LEU A 234 -2.51 -4.67 3.05
C LEU A 234 -1.88 -6.00 3.41
N ILE A 235 -2.59 -6.79 4.20
CA ILE A 235 -2.26 -8.18 4.49
C ILE A 235 -3.36 -9.06 3.89
N THR A 236 -2.98 -10.00 3.03
CA THR A 236 -3.92 -10.98 2.47
C THR A 236 -3.40 -12.40 2.61
N VAL A 237 -4.27 -13.30 3.09
CA VAL A 237 -3.95 -14.71 3.34
C VAL A 237 -5.07 -15.60 2.79
N ALA A 238 -4.73 -16.46 1.84
CA ALA A 238 -5.58 -17.52 1.32
C ALA A 238 -4.96 -18.90 1.60
N GLY A 239 -5.54 -19.63 2.57
CA GLY A 239 -5.07 -20.94 3.00
C GLY A 239 -6.07 -22.07 2.75
N SER A 240 -5.61 -23.20 2.21
CA SER A 240 -6.45 -24.40 2.00
C SER A 240 -5.77 -25.71 2.40
N VAL A 241 -6.54 -26.65 2.96
CA VAL A 241 -6.08 -28.02 3.24
C VAL A 241 -7.13 -29.04 2.82
N GLY A 242 -6.82 -29.87 1.83
CA GLY A 242 -7.65 -30.97 1.38
C GLY A 242 -7.09 -32.33 1.76
N GLY A 243 -7.79 -33.06 2.63
CA GLY A 243 -7.38 -34.39 3.09
C GLY A 243 -8.40 -35.48 2.78
N GLY A 244 -8.01 -36.54 2.08
CA GLY A 244 -8.89 -37.68 1.79
C GLY A 244 -8.20 -39.05 1.82
N GLY A 245 -8.94 -40.10 2.16
CA GLY A 245 -8.38 -41.47 2.18
C GLY A 245 -7.94 -41.98 0.80
N SER A 246 -8.58 -41.54 -0.28
CA SER A 246 -8.14 -41.77 -1.66
C SER A 246 -7.46 -40.55 -2.26
N GLY A 247 -8.06 -39.37 -2.13
CA GLY A 247 -7.58 -38.15 -2.79
C GLY A 247 -7.70 -36.91 -1.91
N GLY A 248 -6.67 -36.07 -1.89
CA GLY A 248 -6.69 -34.77 -1.23
C GLY A 248 -6.32 -33.66 -2.19
N VAL A 249 -7.16 -32.63 -2.29
CA VAL A 249 -6.95 -31.47 -3.17
C VAL A 249 -7.05 -30.17 -2.37
N GLY A 250 -5.98 -29.39 -2.37
CA GLY A 250 -5.97 -28.02 -1.84
C GLY A 250 -5.77 -27.00 -2.95
N ALA A 251 -6.53 -25.90 -2.94
CA ALA A 251 -6.33 -24.77 -3.81
C ALA A 251 -6.40 -23.44 -3.03
N GLY A 252 -5.36 -22.61 -3.12
CA GLY A 252 -5.28 -21.29 -2.47
C GLY A 252 -4.97 -20.19 -3.48
N ALA A 253 -5.75 -19.11 -3.52
CA ALA A 253 -5.50 -17.98 -4.40
C ALA A 253 -5.56 -16.64 -3.67
N ALA A 254 -4.52 -15.82 -3.77
CA ALA A 254 -4.51 -14.46 -3.28
C ALA A 254 -4.31 -13.49 -4.44
N VAL A 255 -5.25 -12.58 -4.65
CA VAL A 255 -5.19 -11.57 -5.70
C VAL A 255 -5.34 -10.19 -5.10
N THR A 256 -4.35 -9.34 -5.31
CA THR A 256 -4.37 -7.94 -4.88
C THR A 256 -4.12 -7.05 -6.09
N LYS A 257 -5.00 -6.08 -6.31
CA LYS A 257 -4.77 -4.95 -7.21
C LYS A 257 -4.86 -3.66 -6.40
N THR A 258 -3.82 -2.86 -6.44
CA THR A 258 -3.75 -1.53 -5.83
C THR A 258 -3.48 -0.51 -6.94
N SER A 259 -4.40 0.44 -7.12
CA SER A 259 -4.35 1.46 -8.16
C SER A 259 -4.47 2.84 -7.50
N LYS A 260 -3.37 3.55 -7.34
CA LYS A 260 -3.33 4.79 -6.55
C LYS A 260 -2.94 6.00 -7.39
N VAL A 261 -3.60 7.13 -7.13
CA VAL A 261 -3.23 8.44 -7.63
C VAL A 261 -3.11 9.40 -6.46
N THR A 262 -1.89 9.82 -6.15
CA THR A 262 -1.59 10.79 -5.09
C THR A 262 -1.03 12.05 -5.74
N GLU A 263 -1.75 13.17 -5.65
CA GLU A 263 -1.37 14.40 -6.36
C GLU A 263 -1.51 15.64 -5.49
N ALA A 264 -0.42 16.40 -5.41
CA ALA A 264 -0.41 17.76 -4.90
C ALA A 264 -0.16 18.75 -6.04
N SER A 265 -1.04 19.72 -6.25
CA SER A 265 -0.89 20.65 -7.37
C SER A 265 -1.36 22.07 -7.09
N ILE A 266 -0.68 23.02 -7.73
CA ILE A 266 -1.13 24.40 -7.90
C ILE A 266 -1.29 24.63 -9.41
N GLY A 267 -2.51 24.93 -9.85
CA GLY A 267 -2.87 24.98 -11.27
C GLY A 267 -2.25 26.14 -12.06
N SER A 268 -2.47 26.10 -13.37
CA SER A 268 -2.06 27.14 -14.33
C SER A 268 -2.64 28.51 -13.98
N ALA A 269 -1.98 29.59 -14.42
CA ALA A 269 -2.35 30.98 -14.13
C ALA A 269 -2.45 31.35 -12.64
N ALA A 270 -2.05 30.47 -11.70
CA ALA A 270 -1.96 30.82 -10.30
C ALA A 270 -0.95 31.96 -10.10
N SER A 271 -1.35 32.99 -9.36
CA SER A 271 -0.57 34.22 -9.23
C SER A 271 -0.67 34.84 -7.84
N GLY A 272 0.36 35.56 -7.44
CA GLY A 272 0.38 36.25 -6.16
C GLY A 272 1.76 36.27 -5.51
N ASP A 273 1.81 36.83 -4.31
CA ASP A 273 3.01 36.94 -3.47
C ASP A 273 2.83 36.07 -2.23
N VAL A 274 3.76 35.15 -2.02
CA VAL A 274 3.90 34.32 -0.82
C VAL A 274 5.11 34.84 -0.05
N ARG A 275 4.85 35.46 1.11
CA ARG A 275 5.90 36.15 1.88
C ARG A 275 6.96 35.23 2.48
N GLY A 276 6.62 34.01 2.85
CA GLY A 276 7.56 33.00 3.34
C GLY A 276 7.64 31.81 2.40
N ASP A 277 7.51 30.60 2.94
CA ASP A 277 7.84 29.36 2.23
C ASP A 277 6.65 28.75 1.47
N LEU A 278 6.96 28.05 0.37
CA LEU A 278 6.01 27.26 -0.42
C LEU A 278 6.42 25.78 -0.42
N GLN A 279 5.49 24.88 -0.10
CA GLN A 279 5.68 23.43 -0.25
C GLN A 279 4.52 22.81 -1.01
N VAL A 280 4.83 22.01 -2.03
CA VAL A 280 3.91 21.17 -2.78
C VAL A 280 4.44 19.74 -2.70
N LEU A 281 3.79 18.89 -1.91
CA LEU A 281 4.28 17.57 -1.52
C LEU A 281 3.25 16.49 -1.84
N ALA A 282 3.67 15.47 -2.57
CA ALA A 282 2.89 14.25 -2.76
C ALA A 282 3.71 13.06 -2.24
N ASP A 283 3.16 12.33 -1.28
CA ASP A 283 3.80 11.22 -0.60
C ASP A 283 2.88 9.99 -0.65
N SER A 284 3.32 8.89 -1.29
CA SER A 284 2.59 7.62 -1.33
C SER A 284 3.41 6.48 -0.72
N VAL A 285 2.77 5.68 0.13
CA VAL A 285 3.39 4.53 0.80
C VAL A 285 2.48 3.31 0.69
N GLU A 286 3.03 2.18 0.25
CA GLU A 286 2.34 0.90 0.20
C GLU A 286 3.18 -0.21 0.88
N ASP A 287 2.62 -0.87 1.90
CA ASP A 287 3.15 -2.12 2.48
C ASP A 287 2.16 -3.26 2.21
N VAL A 288 2.53 -4.20 1.35
CA VAL A 288 1.64 -5.25 0.86
C VAL A 288 2.23 -6.63 1.10
N VAL A 289 1.56 -7.43 1.92
CA VAL A 289 1.85 -8.84 2.16
C VAL A 289 0.74 -9.70 1.58
N SER A 290 1.08 -10.57 0.63
CA SER A 290 0.16 -11.50 -0.02
C SER A 290 0.63 -12.93 0.14
N ILE A 291 -0.23 -13.80 0.68
CA ILE A 291 0.09 -15.20 0.98
C ILE A 291 -0.98 -16.11 0.39
N ALA A 292 -0.57 -17.02 -0.50
CA ALA A 292 -1.42 -18.11 -0.99
C ALA A 292 -0.78 -19.46 -0.65
N ALA A 293 -1.45 -20.26 0.18
CA ALA A 293 -0.95 -21.56 0.63
C ALA A 293 -1.99 -22.66 0.41
N ALA A 294 -1.53 -23.81 -0.09
CA ALA A 294 -2.40 -24.96 -0.28
C ALA A 294 -1.72 -26.28 0.11
N ALA A 295 -2.48 -27.18 0.71
CA ALA A 295 -2.04 -28.54 0.99
C ALA A 295 -3.07 -29.57 0.50
N GLY A 296 -2.58 -30.66 -0.10
CA GLY A 296 -3.39 -31.78 -0.56
C GLY A 296 -2.79 -33.10 -0.08
N ALA A 297 -3.54 -33.88 0.68
CA ALA A 297 -3.10 -35.16 1.24
C ALA A 297 -4.08 -36.29 0.89
N GLY A 298 -3.59 -37.31 0.18
CA GLY A 298 -4.39 -38.44 -0.27
C GLY A 298 -3.72 -39.79 -0.05
N GLY A 299 -4.48 -40.86 0.23
CA GLY A 299 -3.90 -42.21 0.23
C GLY A 299 -3.46 -42.68 -1.16
N SER A 300 -4.07 -42.17 -2.23
CA SER A 300 -3.62 -42.38 -3.62
C SER A 300 -3.07 -41.10 -4.24
N VAL A 301 -3.81 -39.99 -4.19
CA VAL A 301 -3.42 -38.77 -4.91
C VAL A 301 -3.49 -37.54 -4.00
N GLY A 302 -2.40 -36.80 -3.87
CA GLY A 302 -2.36 -35.47 -3.27
C GLY A 302 -2.13 -34.42 -4.34
N ILE A 303 -2.97 -33.39 -4.40
CA ILE A 303 -2.83 -32.27 -5.33
C ILE A 303 -2.92 -30.96 -4.53
N ALA A 304 -1.97 -30.06 -4.75
CA ALA A 304 -2.01 -28.73 -4.17
C ALA A 304 -1.68 -27.68 -5.22
N GLY A 305 -2.50 -26.64 -5.31
CA GLY A 305 -2.31 -25.50 -6.20
C GLY A 305 -2.34 -24.19 -5.43
N SER A 306 -1.38 -23.30 -5.65
CA SER A 306 -1.47 -21.93 -5.15
C SER A 306 -1.08 -20.88 -6.16
N ALA A 307 -1.78 -19.74 -6.12
CA ALA A 307 -1.53 -18.60 -6.98
C ALA A 307 -1.58 -17.29 -6.18
N GLY A 308 -0.54 -16.49 -6.30
CA GLY A 308 -0.44 -15.16 -5.69
C GLY A 308 -0.22 -14.14 -6.80
N VAL A 309 -1.22 -13.31 -7.09
CA VAL A 309 -1.12 -12.24 -8.09
C VAL A 309 -1.20 -10.90 -7.37
N LEU A 310 -0.20 -10.06 -7.59
CA LEU A 310 -0.15 -8.72 -7.02
C LEU A 310 0.06 -7.74 -8.16
N VAL A 311 -0.82 -6.75 -8.29
CA VAL A 311 -0.69 -5.68 -9.27
C VAL A 311 -0.69 -4.35 -8.51
N ALA A 312 0.40 -3.60 -8.60
CA ALA A 312 0.48 -2.24 -8.08
C ALA A 312 0.64 -1.28 -9.26
N ASP A 313 -0.28 -0.34 -9.40
CA ASP A 313 -0.23 0.78 -10.35
C ASP A 313 -0.30 2.08 -9.55
N VAL A 314 0.84 2.76 -9.39
CA VAL A 314 0.96 3.89 -8.46
C VAL A 314 1.46 5.13 -9.18
N VAL A 315 0.71 6.23 -9.05
CA VAL A 315 1.03 7.52 -9.63
C VAL A 315 1.15 8.56 -8.52
N THR A 316 2.35 9.07 -8.30
CA THR A 316 2.61 10.10 -7.27
C THR A 316 3.15 11.35 -7.93
N ARG A 317 2.44 12.49 -7.79
CA ARG A 317 2.78 13.71 -8.53
C ARG A 317 2.71 15.00 -7.71
N ALA A 318 3.69 15.86 -7.89
CA ALA A 318 3.71 17.19 -7.28
C ALA A 318 4.07 18.25 -8.31
N PHE A 319 3.22 19.24 -8.56
CA PHE A 319 3.54 20.26 -9.57
C PHE A 319 2.94 21.64 -9.35
N VAL A 320 3.55 22.64 -9.98
CA VAL A 320 3.05 24.02 -10.01
C VAL A 320 2.94 24.46 -11.48
N GLY A 321 1.74 24.78 -11.94
CA GLY A 321 1.44 25.16 -13.33
C GLY A 321 0.51 24.17 -14.02
N ASP A 322 0.60 24.14 -15.35
CA ASP A 322 -0.18 23.27 -16.23
C ASP A 322 0.28 21.81 -16.16
N ASP A 323 -0.66 20.85 -16.06
CA ASP A 323 -0.37 19.42 -16.16
C ASP A 323 -0.29 19.00 -17.63
N PRO A 324 0.89 18.60 -18.15
CA PRO A 324 1.05 18.25 -19.57
C PRO A 324 0.32 16.95 -19.97
N SER A 325 -0.21 16.20 -19.01
CA SER A 325 -0.91 14.93 -19.23
C SER A 325 -2.43 15.02 -19.09
N ASP A 326 -2.98 16.18 -18.68
CA ASP A 326 -4.41 16.37 -18.59
C ASP A 326 -5.00 17.02 -19.86
N ALA A 327 -6.31 16.87 -20.04
CA ALA A 327 -7.03 17.48 -21.16
C ALA A 327 -7.58 18.87 -20.80
N THR A 328 -7.25 19.42 -19.63
CA THR A 328 -7.74 20.71 -19.20
C THR A 328 -6.96 21.82 -19.91
N ALA A 329 -7.68 22.81 -20.42
CA ALA A 329 -7.05 23.92 -21.11
C ALA A 329 -6.36 24.83 -20.09
N SER A 330 -5.03 24.94 -20.20
CA SER A 330 -4.24 25.91 -19.46
C SER A 330 -4.88 27.30 -19.49
N LEU A 331 -4.98 27.96 -18.34
CA LEU A 331 -5.39 29.37 -18.26
C LEU A 331 -4.24 30.34 -18.61
N GLY A 332 -3.08 29.81 -19.03
CA GLY A 332 -1.90 30.56 -19.40
C GLY A 332 -0.92 30.75 -18.26
N ALA A 333 0.04 31.66 -18.46
CA ALA A 333 1.13 31.90 -17.53
C ALA A 333 0.66 32.54 -16.23
N GLY A 334 0.93 31.89 -15.10
CA GLY A 334 0.82 32.47 -13.77
C GLY A 334 2.13 33.09 -13.30
N GLY A 335 2.06 34.15 -12.49
CA GLY A 335 3.21 34.77 -11.83
C GLY A 335 3.14 34.55 -10.33
N LEU A 336 3.75 33.46 -9.85
CA LEU A 336 3.81 33.14 -8.42
C LEU A 336 5.19 33.53 -7.89
N HIS A 337 5.22 34.50 -6.98
CA HIS A 337 6.44 34.97 -6.34
C HIS A 337 6.47 34.49 -4.89
N VAL A 338 7.42 33.61 -4.57
CA VAL A 338 7.73 33.12 -3.24
C VAL A 338 8.97 33.85 -2.74
N ARG A 339 8.86 34.63 -1.67
CA ARG A 339 10.03 35.34 -1.13
C ARG A 339 10.91 34.44 -0.27
N GLY A 340 10.31 33.45 0.40
CA GLY A 340 11.03 32.42 1.12
C GLY A 340 11.62 31.36 0.19
N SER A 341 11.75 30.14 0.70
CA SER A 341 12.17 28.95 -0.02
C SER A 341 10.98 28.15 -0.55
N GLY A 342 11.22 27.37 -1.59
CA GLY A 342 10.22 26.57 -2.29
C GLY A 342 10.62 25.10 -2.38
N GLN A 343 9.66 24.20 -2.21
CA GLN A 343 9.83 22.76 -2.44
C GLN A 343 8.66 22.21 -3.26
N ILE A 344 8.97 21.45 -4.30
CA ILE A 344 8.02 20.63 -5.05
C ILE A 344 8.56 19.19 -5.01
N SER A 345 7.88 18.28 -4.33
CA SER A 345 8.40 16.94 -4.07
C SER A 345 7.33 15.88 -4.31
N ALA A 346 7.64 14.91 -5.15
CA ALA A 346 6.87 13.67 -5.27
C ALA A 346 7.70 12.51 -4.71
N ASN A 347 7.16 11.74 -3.78
CA ASN A 347 7.90 10.65 -3.16
C ASN A 347 7.02 9.41 -2.98
N ASP A 348 7.56 8.27 -3.35
CA ASP A 348 6.82 7.01 -3.46
C ASP A 348 7.63 5.87 -2.85
N MET A 349 6.98 5.02 -2.05
CA MET A 349 7.60 3.86 -1.42
C MET A 349 6.69 2.65 -1.45
N LEU A 350 7.18 1.55 -2.04
CA LEU A 350 6.49 0.25 -2.06
C LEU A 350 7.34 -0.83 -1.41
N ASP A 351 6.79 -1.53 -0.43
CA ASP A 351 7.31 -2.80 0.10
C ASP A 351 6.29 -3.91 -0.16
N VAL A 352 6.68 -4.90 -0.96
CA VAL A 352 5.84 -6.02 -1.37
C VAL A 352 6.47 -7.32 -0.90
N THR A 353 5.67 -8.16 -0.26
CA THR A 353 6.01 -9.55 0.05
C THR A 353 4.92 -10.47 -0.49
N ASN A 354 5.19 -11.16 -1.59
CA ASN A 354 4.32 -12.19 -2.16
C ASN A 354 4.88 -13.58 -1.82
N ILE A 355 4.05 -14.45 -1.24
CA ILE A 355 4.41 -15.81 -0.84
C ILE A 355 3.39 -16.77 -1.41
N VAL A 356 3.86 -17.75 -2.18
CA VAL A 356 3.04 -18.84 -2.68
C VAL A 356 3.64 -20.18 -2.30
N GLY A 357 2.84 -21.05 -1.68
CA GLY A 357 3.30 -22.32 -1.15
C GLY A 357 2.36 -23.47 -1.43
N THR A 358 2.90 -24.63 -1.78
CA THR A 358 2.12 -25.88 -1.88
C THR A 358 2.80 -27.07 -1.26
N ILE A 359 2.01 -27.95 -0.64
CA ILE A 359 2.44 -29.28 -0.17
C ILE A 359 1.43 -30.32 -0.66
N ALA A 360 1.86 -31.25 -1.51
CA ALA A 360 1.01 -32.29 -2.08
C ALA A 360 1.58 -33.69 -1.74
N VAL A 361 0.84 -34.48 -0.96
CA VAL A 361 1.26 -35.83 -0.54
C VAL A 361 0.24 -36.86 -1.00
N GLY A 362 0.65 -37.82 -1.83
CA GLY A 362 -0.21 -38.91 -2.29
C GLY A 362 0.50 -40.26 -2.32
N GLY A 363 -0.17 -41.38 -2.04
CA GLY A 363 0.49 -42.69 -2.12
C GLY A 363 1.01 -43.03 -3.53
N ALA A 364 0.19 -42.80 -4.56
CA ALA A 364 0.58 -42.95 -5.96
C ALA A 364 1.16 -41.65 -6.52
N ALA A 365 0.45 -40.53 -6.41
CA ALA A 365 0.85 -39.27 -7.02
C ALA A 365 0.75 -38.06 -6.07
N GLY A 366 1.79 -37.24 -6.03
CA GLY A 366 1.83 -35.98 -5.28
C GLY A 366 2.16 -34.82 -6.23
N VAL A 367 1.20 -33.95 -6.52
CA VAL A 367 1.35 -32.86 -7.50
C VAL A 367 1.14 -31.50 -6.83
N GLY A 368 2.23 -30.75 -6.65
CA GLY A 368 2.23 -29.39 -6.13
C GLY A 368 2.54 -28.37 -7.22
N ALA A 369 1.75 -27.30 -7.33
CA ALA A 369 2.02 -26.19 -8.25
C ALA A 369 1.81 -24.84 -7.55
N ALA A 370 2.81 -23.97 -7.54
CA ALA A 370 2.75 -22.64 -6.93
C ALA A 370 3.22 -21.56 -7.92
N VAL A 371 2.44 -20.49 -8.10
CA VAL A 371 2.78 -19.39 -9.03
C VAL A 371 2.60 -18.03 -8.37
N GLY A 372 3.67 -17.23 -8.30
CA GLY A 372 3.68 -15.89 -7.73
C GLY A 372 4.00 -14.82 -8.79
N VAL A 373 3.12 -13.84 -8.99
CA VAL A 373 3.23 -12.83 -10.05
C VAL A 373 2.99 -11.42 -9.49
N PRO A 374 4.00 -10.74 -8.94
CA PRO A 374 3.96 -9.30 -8.73
C PRO A 374 4.23 -8.55 -10.05
N VAL A 375 3.31 -7.62 -10.36
CA VAL A 375 3.40 -6.64 -11.45
C VAL A 375 3.34 -5.27 -10.82
N VAL A 376 4.40 -4.49 -10.97
CA VAL A 376 4.50 -3.14 -10.41
C VAL A 376 4.74 -2.16 -11.53
N THR A 377 3.82 -1.21 -11.68
CA THR A 377 3.93 -0.07 -12.59
C THR A 377 3.86 1.21 -11.78
N LYS A 378 4.82 2.11 -11.98
CA LYS A 378 4.89 3.35 -11.21
C LYS A 378 5.24 4.56 -12.06
N ARG A 379 4.68 5.70 -11.68
CA ARG A 379 5.05 7.01 -12.22
C ARG A 379 5.15 8.02 -11.09
N VAL A 380 6.36 8.52 -10.85
CA VAL A 380 6.64 9.54 -9.84
C VAL A 380 7.18 10.78 -10.53
N GLU A 381 6.42 11.87 -10.47
CA GLU A 381 6.76 13.09 -11.21
C GLU A 381 6.63 14.33 -10.36
N SER A 382 7.68 15.15 -10.34
CA SER A 382 7.55 16.55 -9.92
C SER A 382 8.02 17.49 -11.02
N PHE A 383 7.40 18.67 -11.12
CA PHE A 383 7.76 19.66 -12.14
C PHE A 383 7.13 21.03 -11.90
N VAL A 384 7.64 22.03 -12.63
CA VAL A 384 6.93 23.29 -12.90
C VAL A 384 6.35 23.22 -14.31
N GLY A 385 5.04 23.38 -14.42
CA GLY A 385 4.28 23.25 -15.66
C GLY A 385 4.65 24.30 -16.71
N ALA A 386 4.43 23.99 -17.97
CA ALA A 386 4.81 24.85 -19.09
C ALA A 386 4.15 26.23 -18.97
N GLY A 387 4.96 27.29 -19.12
CA GLY A 387 4.48 28.68 -19.07
C GLY A 387 4.27 29.25 -17.66
N GLN A 388 4.42 28.46 -16.59
CA GLN A 388 4.36 28.99 -15.23
C GLN A 388 5.64 29.77 -14.90
N ASN A 389 5.48 31.02 -14.43
CA ASN A 389 6.59 31.82 -13.91
C ASN A 389 6.62 31.72 -12.38
N LEU A 390 7.35 30.72 -11.88
CA LEU A 390 7.62 30.52 -10.45
C LEU A 390 8.94 31.20 -10.07
N ARG A 391 8.86 32.28 -9.29
CA ARG A 391 10.04 32.97 -8.75
C ARG A 391 10.19 32.64 -7.27
N VAL A 392 11.36 32.17 -6.86
CA VAL A 392 11.69 31.87 -5.45
C VAL A 392 12.94 32.65 -5.06
N ASP A 393 12.87 33.51 -4.03
CA ASP A 393 14.00 34.36 -3.64
C ASP A 393 14.91 33.71 -2.57
N GLY A 394 14.43 32.71 -1.81
CA GLY A 394 15.22 31.99 -0.81
C GLY A 394 15.51 32.78 0.47
N GLN A 395 14.66 33.75 0.86
CA GLN A 395 14.91 34.62 2.02
C GLN A 395 14.72 33.91 3.38
N SER A 396 14.22 32.68 3.38
CA SER A 396 14.08 31.76 4.54
C SER A 396 14.66 30.39 4.18
N THR A 397 14.69 29.47 5.14
CA THR A 397 15.24 28.13 4.95
C THR A 397 14.21 27.03 5.21
N LEU A 398 14.24 25.97 4.40
CA LEU A 398 13.40 24.78 4.55
C LEU A 398 14.23 23.52 4.79
N ASP A 399 13.62 22.54 5.44
CA ASP A 399 14.08 21.16 5.41
C ASP A 399 13.49 20.50 4.17
N ILE A 400 14.35 20.17 3.20
CA ILE A 400 13.92 19.62 1.91
C ILE A 400 14.33 18.15 1.75
N ARG A 401 13.61 17.45 0.89
CA ARG A 401 14.09 16.18 0.30
C ARG A 401 15.07 16.53 -0.82
N THR A 402 16.25 15.91 -0.83
CA THR A 402 17.30 16.21 -1.83
C THR A 402 17.13 15.44 -3.13
N GLY A 403 16.27 14.42 -3.14
CA GLY A 403 16.18 13.47 -4.25
C GLY A 403 17.15 12.29 -4.12
N ASP A 404 18.10 12.36 -3.19
CA ASP A 404 19.08 11.29 -2.96
C ASP A 404 18.58 10.28 -1.91
N PHE A 405 19.29 9.15 -1.84
CA PHE A 405 19.14 8.17 -0.78
C PHE A 405 20.33 8.21 0.18
N SER A 406 20.04 8.31 1.48
CA SER A 406 21.05 8.08 2.52
C SER A 406 21.14 6.57 2.78
N ILE A 407 22.35 6.02 2.73
CA ILE A 407 22.58 4.60 2.95
C ILE A 407 23.03 4.38 4.39
N GLY A 408 22.22 3.62 5.13
CA GLY A 408 22.56 3.11 6.45
C GLY A 408 22.66 1.59 6.46
N PHE A 409 23.15 1.04 7.57
CA PHE A 409 23.19 -0.38 7.84
C PHE A 409 22.51 -0.64 9.17
N GLN A 410 21.55 -1.56 9.19
CA GLN A 410 20.90 -2.02 10.41
C GLN A 410 21.43 -3.40 10.79
N SER A 411 21.66 -3.63 12.08
CA SER A 411 22.02 -4.95 12.60
C SER A 411 20.89 -5.93 12.28
N ALA A 412 21.22 -7.06 11.67
CA ALA A 412 20.28 -8.14 11.42
C ALA A 412 20.82 -9.42 12.04
N PRO A 413 19.95 -10.26 12.62
CA PRO A 413 20.40 -11.51 13.21
C PRO A 413 20.95 -12.45 12.12
N GLU A 414 22.05 -13.13 12.44
CA GLU A 414 22.72 -14.12 11.56
C GLU A 414 21.84 -15.35 11.27
N LYS A 415 20.80 -15.56 12.07
CA LYS A 415 19.85 -16.67 11.95
C LYS A 415 18.44 -16.12 12.14
N PRO A 416 17.45 -16.59 11.34
CA PRO A 416 16.06 -16.22 11.58
C PRO A 416 15.66 -16.62 13.00
N GLY A 417 14.77 -15.84 13.62
CA GLY A 417 14.15 -16.26 14.88
C GLY A 417 13.52 -17.64 14.70
N ASN A 418 13.72 -18.56 15.66
CA ASN A 418 13.08 -19.88 15.59
C ASN A 418 11.57 -19.69 15.47
N VAL A 419 10.96 -20.35 14.47
CA VAL A 419 9.50 -20.51 14.40
C VAL A 419 9.07 -21.39 15.57
N ASP A 420 8.73 -20.78 16.70
CA ASP A 420 8.21 -21.49 17.87
C ASP A 420 6.69 -21.69 17.72
N ILE A 421 6.32 -22.81 17.10
CA ILE A 421 4.93 -23.23 16.93
C ILE A 421 4.28 -23.60 18.29
N GLN A 422 5.06 -23.89 19.34
CA GLN A 422 4.52 -24.34 20.64
C GLN A 422 4.22 -23.18 21.61
N GLY A 423 4.97 -22.08 21.54
CA GLY A 423 4.83 -20.91 22.44
C GLY A 423 3.92 -19.78 21.96
N GLY A 424 3.37 -19.87 20.74
CA GLY A 424 2.47 -18.84 20.19
C GLY A 424 3.16 -17.55 19.73
N HIS A 425 4.49 -17.56 19.55
CA HIS A 425 5.19 -16.45 18.91
C HIS A 425 4.81 -16.37 17.43
N LYS A 426 3.99 -15.37 17.10
CA LYS A 426 3.69 -15.01 15.71
C LYS A 426 4.92 -14.28 15.13
N PRO A 427 5.46 -14.71 13.98
CA PRO A 427 6.58 -14.02 13.36
C PRO A 427 6.22 -12.56 13.06
N THR A 428 7.09 -11.62 13.44
CA THR A 428 6.99 -10.21 13.04
C THR A 428 7.94 -9.89 11.88
N LYS A 429 7.79 -8.72 11.24
CA LYS A 429 8.70 -8.22 10.19
C LYS A 429 10.18 -8.22 10.65
N ALA A 430 10.40 -7.97 11.94
CA ALA A 430 11.74 -7.99 12.53
C ALA A 430 12.32 -9.41 12.66
N ASP A 431 11.48 -10.43 12.86
CA ASP A 431 11.89 -11.82 13.08
C ASP A 431 12.21 -12.58 11.78
N ALA A 432 11.74 -12.06 10.64
CA ALA A 432 11.93 -12.64 9.31
C ALA A 432 13.12 -12.02 8.54
N ALA A 433 13.80 -11.02 9.11
CA ALA A 433 14.99 -10.42 8.52
C ALA A 433 16.21 -11.33 8.75
N PHE A 434 16.99 -11.60 7.70
CA PHE A 434 18.27 -12.28 7.80
C PHE A 434 19.37 -11.32 7.34
N GLY A 435 20.47 -11.30 8.09
CA GLY A 435 21.70 -10.65 7.66
C GLY A 435 22.39 -11.43 6.52
N PRO A 436 23.43 -10.85 5.91
CA PRO A 436 24.36 -11.61 5.08
C PRO A 436 24.81 -12.87 5.85
N PRO A 437 24.86 -14.06 5.24
CA PRO A 437 25.34 -15.25 5.92
C PRO A 437 26.80 -15.02 6.36
N ASP A 438 27.10 -15.30 7.64
CA ASP A 438 28.48 -15.47 8.07
C ASP A 438 29.06 -16.69 7.35
N VAL A 439 29.94 -16.45 6.38
CA VAL A 439 30.57 -17.51 5.60
C VAL A 439 31.63 -18.27 6.41
N GLY A 440 32.02 -17.79 7.59
CA GLY A 440 32.85 -18.51 8.56
C GLY A 440 34.16 -19.10 8.03
N GLN A 441 34.86 -19.85 8.90
CA GLN A 441 36.23 -20.39 8.74
C GLN A 441 36.43 -21.45 7.62
N LEU A 442 35.52 -21.56 6.66
CA LEU A 442 35.56 -22.61 5.63
C LEU A 442 36.30 -22.18 4.34
N THR A 443 36.69 -20.91 4.25
CA THR A 443 37.38 -20.34 3.09
C THR A 443 38.53 -19.44 3.52
N ASP A 444 39.74 -19.83 3.13
CA ASP A 444 40.90 -18.94 3.01
C ASP A 444 40.57 -17.89 1.95
N SER A 445 40.07 -16.75 2.42
CA SER A 445 39.41 -15.74 1.58
C SER A 445 40.41 -14.72 1.00
N ASP A 446 41.56 -14.57 1.64
CA ASP A 446 42.70 -13.75 1.20
C ASP A 446 43.81 -14.59 0.51
N GLN A 447 43.67 -15.91 0.48
CA GLN A 447 44.58 -16.88 -0.15
C GLN A 447 45.98 -16.93 0.51
N ASP A 448 46.05 -16.66 1.81
CA ASP A 448 47.30 -16.68 2.58
C ASP A 448 47.74 -18.11 2.99
N GLY A 449 46.89 -19.11 2.77
CA GLY A 449 47.10 -20.51 3.12
C GLY A 449 46.56 -20.92 4.48
N ASN A 450 45.89 -20.02 5.21
CA ASN A 450 45.24 -20.27 6.50
C ASN A 450 43.73 -20.06 6.38
N ALA A 451 42.95 -21.11 6.62
CA ALA A 451 41.51 -20.99 6.74
C ALA A 451 41.13 -20.47 8.15
N ASP A 452 41.50 -19.23 8.46
CA ASP A 452 41.13 -18.55 9.70
C ASP A 452 39.82 -17.75 9.59
N GLY A 453 39.32 -17.64 8.35
CA GLY A 453 38.09 -16.94 8.02
C GLY A 453 38.24 -15.44 8.04
N ILE A 454 39.45 -14.89 8.16
CA ILE A 454 39.76 -13.47 8.07
C ILE A 454 39.78 -13.06 6.58
N VAL A 455 39.43 -11.80 6.31
CA VAL A 455 39.70 -11.17 5.02
C VAL A 455 40.75 -10.11 5.30
N ASP A 456 42.01 -10.40 5.05
CA ASP A 456 43.11 -9.43 5.18
C ASP A 456 43.80 -9.25 3.83
N THR A 457 43.10 -8.56 2.92
CA THR A 457 43.59 -8.35 1.53
C THR A 457 44.89 -7.54 1.53
N ASN A 458 45.12 -6.75 2.57
CA ASN A 458 46.23 -5.80 2.67
C ASN A 458 47.42 -6.34 3.49
N HIS A 459 47.25 -7.50 4.14
CA HIS A 459 48.23 -8.24 4.95
C HIS A 459 48.75 -7.48 6.18
N ASP A 460 47.91 -6.69 6.85
CA ASP A 460 48.28 -5.94 8.07
C ASP A 460 47.95 -6.67 9.39
N GLY A 461 47.35 -7.86 9.30
CA GLY A 461 46.93 -8.70 10.41
C GLY A 461 45.60 -8.24 11.05
N VAL A 462 44.85 -7.36 10.39
CA VAL A 462 43.52 -6.90 10.81
C VAL A 462 42.49 -7.36 9.77
N ASP A 463 41.39 -7.92 10.25
CA ASP A 463 40.27 -8.29 9.37
C ASP A 463 39.65 -7.02 8.76
N ASP A 464 39.73 -6.89 7.43
CA ASP A 464 39.18 -5.80 6.63
C ASP A 464 37.66 -5.64 6.84
N ARG A 465 36.96 -6.69 7.32
CA ARG A 465 35.51 -6.64 7.62
C ARG A 465 35.22 -6.09 9.01
N ASN A 466 36.19 -6.10 9.93
CA ASN A 466 35.96 -5.80 11.33
C ASN A 466 35.68 -4.29 11.51
N GLY A 467 34.44 -3.98 11.89
CA GLY A 467 33.97 -2.60 12.05
C GLY A 467 33.39 -1.97 10.78
N ASP A 468 33.36 -2.69 9.64
CA ASP A 468 32.67 -2.25 8.44
C ASP A 468 31.20 -2.73 8.44
N PRO A 469 30.22 -1.81 8.55
CA PRO A 469 28.80 -2.15 8.58
C PRO A 469 28.30 -2.87 7.33
N MET A 470 29.04 -2.84 6.20
CA MET A 470 28.73 -3.55 4.96
C MET A 470 28.72 -5.07 5.12
N TYR A 471 29.47 -5.61 6.10
CA TYR A 471 29.64 -7.06 6.28
C TYR A 471 28.80 -7.66 7.42
N GLY A 472 28.23 -6.82 8.31
CA GLY A 472 27.42 -7.27 9.45
C GLY A 472 25.98 -6.71 9.51
N GLY A 473 25.62 -5.81 8.59
CA GLY A 473 24.33 -5.13 8.59
C GLY A 473 23.53 -5.30 7.30
N VAL A 474 22.21 -5.26 7.42
CA VAL A 474 21.30 -5.13 6.28
C VAL A 474 21.31 -3.67 5.82
N ARG A 475 21.61 -3.47 4.54
CA ARG A 475 21.58 -2.15 3.91
C ARG A 475 20.16 -1.58 3.93
N VAL A 476 20.00 -0.39 4.49
CA VAL A 476 18.75 0.37 4.50
C VAL A 476 18.98 1.67 3.74
N ALA A 477 18.12 1.96 2.77
CA ALA A 477 18.08 3.25 2.09
C ALA A 477 16.99 4.10 2.72
N SER A 478 17.33 5.28 3.24
CA SER A 478 16.37 6.31 3.70
C SER A 478 16.42 7.51 2.76
N LEU A 479 15.39 8.38 2.82
CA LEU A 479 15.39 9.60 2.01
C LEU A 479 16.46 10.52 2.58
N ALA A 480 17.33 11.04 1.72
CA ALA A 480 18.24 12.09 2.14
C ALA A 480 17.45 13.41 2.29
N THR A 481 17.62 14.03 3.45
CA THR A 481 17.08 15.35 3.73
C THR A 481 18.22 16.33 3.92
N GLN A 482 18.00 17.57 3.51
CA GLN A 482 18.91 18.68 3.76
C GLN A 482 18.16 19.75 4.53
N GLY A 483 18.60 19.97 5.78
CA GLY A 483 18.09 21.06 6.58
C GLY A 483 18.72 22.40 6.21
N GLY A 484 17.98 23.48 6.45
CA GLY A 484 18.49 24.83 6.22
C GLY A 484 18.64 25.23 4.74
N PHE A 485 17.94 24.57 3.82
CA PHE A 485 18.02 24.85 2.38
C PHE A 485 17.37 26.19 2.02
N SER A 486 18.07 27.01 1.25
CA SER A 486 17.60 28.30 0.73
C SER A 486 17.52 28.25 -0.80
N GLY A 487 16.32 28.44 -1.35
CA GLY A 487 16.08 28.43 -2.80
C GLY A 487 14.85 27.59 -3.20
N LEU A 488 14.85 27.08 -4.44
CA LEU A 488 13.81 26.18 -4.96
C LEU A 488 14.37 24.76 -5.11
N SER A 489 13.69 23.77 -4.52
CA SER A 489 13.94 22.34 -4.70
C SER A 489 12.80 21.69 -5.48
N ILE A 490 13.15 20.89 -6.49
CA ILE A 490 12.20 20.06 -7.25
C ILE A 490 12.77 18.64 -7.25
N THR A 491 12.07 17.70 -6.59
CA THR A 491 12.58 16.34 -6.40
C THR A 491 11.51 15.28 -6.61
N ALA A 492 11.93 14.15 -7.14
CA ALA A 492 11.09 12.98 -7.35
C ALA A 492 11.86 11.74 -6.88
N THR A 493 11.31 10.98 -5.95
CA THR A 493 11.97 9.79 -5.39
C THR A 493 11.03 8.59 -5.42
N ASN A 494 11.53 7.46 -5.91
CA ASN A 494 10.81 6.18 -5.85
C ASN A 494 11.69 5.12 -5.19
N ARG A 495 11.16 4.42 -4.18
CA ARG A 495 11.83 3.31 -3.52
C ARG A 495 10.97 2.05 -3.56
N ASP A 496 11.53 0.99 -4.12
CA ASP A 496 10.86 -0.29 -4.29
C ASP A 496 11.60 -1.43 -3.56
N SER A 497 10.87 -2.21 -2.78
CA SER A 497 11.30 -3.49 -2.20
C SER A 497 10.26 -4.53 -2.59
N VAL A 498 10.62 -5.51 -3.44
CA VAL A 498 9.70 -6.57 -3.85
C VAL A 498 10.32 -7.93 -3.58
N LYS A 499 9.64 -8.72 -2.75
CA LYS A 499 10.02 -10.07 -2.34
C LYS A 499 8.97 -11.03 -2.88
N ASN A 500 9.38 -11.99 -3.71
CA ASN A 500 8.49 -12.98 -4.30
C ASN A 500 9.02 -14.39 -4.01
N PHE A 501 8.34 -15.12 -3.13
CA PHE A 501 8.71 -16.46 -2.72
C PHE A 501 7.72 -17.46 -3.30
N ALA A 502 8.21 -18.42 -4.08
CA ALA A 502 7.40 -19.52 -4.60
C ALA A 502 8.00 -20.86 -4.17
N MET A 503 7.18 -21.71 -3.54
CA MET A 503 7.59 -23.02 -3.06
C MET A 503 6.53 -24.08 -3.38
N ALA A 504 6.99 -25.24 -3.84
CA ALA A 504 6.15 -26.39 -4.09
C ALA A 504 6.84 -27.65 -3.60
N ALA A 505 6.11 -28.50 -2.88
CA ALA A 505 6.59 -29.79 -2.41
C ALA A 505 5.58 -30.87 -2.80
N GLY A 506 6.10 -31.99 -3.28
CA GLY A 506 5.37 -33.16 -3.74
C GLY A 506 5.97 -34.40 -3.11
N GLY A 507 5.14 -35.26 -2.52
CA GLY A 507 5.56 -36.53 -1.94
C GLY A 507 4.68 -37.66 -2.44
N ALA A 508 5.28 -38.71 -3.01
CA ALA A 508 4.57 -39.93 -3.38
C ALA A 508 5.47 -41.15 -3.52
N ALA A 509 4.88 -42.35 -3.49
CA ALA A 509 5.63 -43.59 -3.73
C ALA A 509 5.85 -43.87 -5.23
N THR A 510 4.98 -43.35 -6.12
CA THR A 510 5.12 -43.58 -7.57
C THR A 510 5.59 -42.35 -8.33
N ALA A 511 4.87 -41.22 -8.22
CA ALA A 511 5.21 -40.00 -8.96
C ALA A 511 4.99 -38.73 -8.11
N ALA A 512 6.06 -37.98 -7.89
CA ALA A 512 5.98 -36.65 -7.28
C ALA A 512 6.31 -35.58 -8.33
N VAL A 513 5.45 -34.58 -8.47
CA VAL A 513 5.64 -33.42 -9.35
C VAL A 513 5.52 -32.17 -8.49
N SER A 514 6.50 -31.28 -8.58
CA SER A 514 6.49 -30.00 -7.87
C SER A 514 6.97 -28.92 -8.80
N VAL A 515 6.13 -27.92 -9.03
CA VAL A 515 6.44 -26.77 -9.89
C VAL A 515 6.20 -25.51 -9.08
N ALA A 516 7.24 -24.69 -8.95
CA ALA A 516 7.13 -23.35 -8.38
C ALA A 516 7.65 -22.34 -9.40
N ALA A 517 6.90 -21.25 -9.61
CA ALA A 517 7.28 -20.18 -10.52
C ALA A 517 7.07 -18.82 -9.85
N GLY A 518 8.09 -17.97 -9.90
CA GLY A 518 7.99 -16.54 -9.58
C GLY A 518 8.24 -15.72 -10.83
N VAL A 519 7.31 -14.84 -11.19
CA VAL A 519 7.43 -13.94 -12.35
C VAL A 519 7.25 -12.52 -11.86
N ASN A 520 8.31 -11.72 -11.94
CA ASN A 520 8.25 -10.32 -11.52
C ASN A 520 8.26 -9.41 -12.75
N VAL A 521 7.34 -8.46 -12.82
CA VAL A 521 7.27 -7.46 -13.89
C VAL A 521 7.32 -6.07 -13.25
N PHE A 522 8.29 -5.24 -13.68
CA PHE A 522 8.50 -3.91 -13.14
C PHE A 522 8.56 -2.88 -14.27
N GLY A 523 7.83 -1.78 -14.11
CA GLY A 523 7.87 -0.63 -15.00
C GLY A 523 7.74 0.66 -14.20
N THR A 524 8.87 1.32 -13.93
CA THR A 524 8.91 2.53 -13.10
C THR A 524 9.46 3.69 -13.91
N THR A 525 8.78 4.84 -13.85
CA THR A 525 9.30 6.12 -14.33
C THR A 525 9.38 7.11 -13.18
N THR A 526 10.53 7.74 -12.98
CA THR A 526 10.72 8.81 -11.97
C THR A 526 11.36 10.01 -12.64
N ARG A 527 10.76 11.19 -12.49
CA ARG A 527 11.23 12.43 -13.11
C ARG A 527 10.98 13.65 -12.23
N ALA A 528 11.97 14.53 -12.12
CA ALA A 528 11.86 15.87 -11.56
C ALA A 528 12.11 16.92 -12.66
#